data_AF-T1B765-F1
#
_entry.id   AF-T1B765-F1
#
_cell.length_a   1.000
_cell.length_b   1.000
_cell.length_c   1.000
_cell.angle_alpha   90.00
_cell.angle_beta   90.00
_cell.angle_gamma   90.00
#
_symmetry.space_group_name_H-M   'P 1'
#
loop_
_entity.id
_entity.type
_entity.pdbx_description
1 polymer ?
#
loop_
_entity_poly.entity_id
_entity_poly.type
_entity_poly.pdbx_seq_one_letter_code
_entity_poly.pdbx_strand_id
1 'polypeptide(L)' 'MTTEVPTGEVIVYDTPDGGVRVEVRLDRDTVWLTQRQMAGLFDTTPENVLMHLKNVFVDKE' A
#
# COMPACT_ATOMS: atom_id res chain seq x y z
N MET A 1 -11.19 23.99 -11.52
CA MET A 1 -9.75 23.69 -11.64
C MET A 1 -9.64 22.18 -11.41
N THR A 2 -9.43 21.41 -12.48
CA THR A 2 -9.27 19.95 -12.40
C THR A 2 -7.85 19.67 -11.95
N THR A 3 -7.65 19.05 -10.79
CA THR A 3 -6.35 18.55 -10.38
C THR A 3 -6.10 17.22 -11.09
N GLU A 4 -5.38 17.26 -12.20
CA GLU A 4 -4.75 16.08 -12.77
C GLU A 4 -3.69 15.59 -11.77
N VAL A 5 -3.92 14.43 -11.15
CA VAL A 5 -2.90 13.79 -10.29
C VAL A 5 -1.83 13.22 -11.22
N PRO A 6 -0.58 13.73 -11.19
CA PRO A 6 0.46 13.25 -12.08
C PRO A 6 0.76 11.78 -11.74
N THR A 7 0.66 10.92 -12.75
CA THR A 7 0.93 9.49 -12.63
C THR A 7 2.36 9.25 -12.14
N GLY A 8 2.51 8.68 -10.94
CA GLY A 8 3.84 8.31 -10.41
C GLY A 8 4.38 9.21 -9.30
N GLU A 9 3.53 9.92 -8.57
CA GLU A 9 3.95 10.62 -7.36
C GLU A 9 4.39 9.61 -6.29
N VAL A 10 5.61 9.79 -5.79
CA VAL A 10 6.19 8.98 -4.73
C VAL A 10 5.99 9.70 -3.41
N ILE A 11 5.17 9.14 -2.52
CA ILE A 11 4.99 9.68 -1.17
C ILE A 11 5.73 8.80 -0.16
N VAL A 12 6.42 9.46 0.77
CA VAL A 12 7.10 8.82 1.90
C VAL A 12 6.24 9.03 3.14
N TYR A 13 5.72 7.94 3.70
CA TYR A 13 5.06 7.94 5.00
C TYR A 13 6.04 7.43 6.06
N ASP A 14 6.20 8.20 7.14
CA ASP A 14 6.90 7.78 8.35
C ASP A 14 5.88 7.20 9.33
N THR A 15 6.17 6.01 9.89
CA THR A 15 5.41 5.54 11.06
C THR A 15 5.66 6.47 12.25
N PRO A 16 4.69 6.64 13.18
CA PRO A 16 4.85 7.50 14.35
C PRO A 16 6.10 7.19 15.19
N ASP A 17 6.54 5.93 15.15
CA ASP A 17 7.72 5.42 15.85
C ASP A 17 9.03 5.54 15.04
N GLY A 18 9.00 6.18 13.87
CA GLY A 18 10.16 6.48 13.01
C GLY A 18 10.80 5.26 12.33
N GLY A 19 10.20 4.08 12.46
CA GLY A 19 10.83 2.80 12.07
C GLY A 19 10.64 2.41 10.60
N VAL A 20 9.59 2.90 9.94
CA VAL A 20 9.27 2.45 8.58
C VAL A 20 9.07 3.66 7.67
N ARG A 21 9.98 3.80 6.70
CA ARG A 21 9.80 4.68 5.54
C ARG A 21 9.16 3.88 4.42
N VAL A 22 7.91 4.20 4.09
CA VAL A 22 7.20 3.54 3.00
C VAL A 22 7.19 4.46 1.79
N GLU A 23 7.92 4.09 0.75
CA GLU A 23 7.88 4.73 -0.56
C GLU A 23 6.73 4.15 -1.38
N VAL A 24 5.69 4.93 -1.65
CA VAL A 24 4.46 4.47 -2.31
C VAL A 24 4.23 5.20 -3.62
N ARG A 25 3.70 4.51 -4.62
CA ARG A 25 3.20 5.18 -5.83
C ARG A 25 1.73 5.49 -5.68
N LEU A 26 1.36 6.76 -5.88
CA LEU A 26 -0.03 7.14 -6.03
C LEU A 26 -0.44 7.27 -7.49
N ASP A 27 -1.64 6.78 -7.78
CA ASP A 27 -2.35 7.02 -9.02
C ASP A 27 -3.81 7.36 -8.69
N ARG A 28 -4.17 8.64 -8.85
CA ARG A 28 -5.46 9.20 -8.40
C ARG A 28 -5.73 8.86 -6.92
N ASP A 29 -6.79 8.12 -6.63
CA ASP A 29 -7.19 7.69 -5.29
C ASP A 29 -6.63 6.30 -4.90
N THR A 30 -5.79 5.70 -5.75
CA THR A 30 -5.21 4.38 -5.52
C THR A 30 -3.76 4.48 -5.04
N VAL A 31 -3.46 3.80 -3.94
CA VAL A 31 -2.11 3.66 -3.40
C VAL A 31 -1.56 2.29 -3.76
N TRP A 32 -0.40 2.25 -4.40
CA TRP A 32 0.27 1.01 -4.77
C TRP A 32 1.36 0.68 -3.76
N LEU A 33 1.23 -0.50 -3.14
CA LEU A 33 2.13 -1.00 -2.11
C LEU A 33 2.60 -2.42 -2.45
N THR A 34 3.86 -2.73 -2.11
CA THR A 34 4.28 -4.13 -2.03
C THR A 34 3.66 -4.82 -0.82
N GLN A 35 3.55 -6.15 -0.85
CA GLN A 35 2.99 -6.93 0.29
C GLN A 35 3.76 -6.67 1.59
N ARG A 36 5.08 -6.49 1.52
CA ARG A 36 5.92 -6.16 2.68
C ARG A 36 5.61 -4.78 3.26
N GLN A 37 5.32 -3.80 2.41
CA GLN A 37 4.93 -2.46 2.85
C GLN A 37 3.53 -2.47 3.47
N MET A 38 2.58 -3.20 2.89
CA MET A 38 1.26 -3.41 3.51
C MET A 38 1.37 -4.08 4.87
N ALA A 39 2.22 -5.10 4.99
CA ALA A 39 2.48 -5.77 6.26
C ALA A 39 3.00 -4.81 7.33
N GLY A 40 3.95 -3.93 6.99
CA GLY A 40 4.45 -2.91 7.91
C GLY A 40 3.41 -1.84 8.27
N LEU A 41 2.55 -1.44 7.33
CA LEU A 41 1.50 -0.45 7.56
C LEU A 41 0.40 -0.97 8.49
N PHE A 42 -0.02 -2.23 8.31
CA PHE A 42 -1.10 -2.85 9.06
C PHE A 42 -0.62 -3.65 10.28
N ASP A 43 0.64 -3.49 10.67
CA ASP A 43 1.30 -4.22 11.77
C ASP A 43 1.02 -5.73 11.74
N THR A 44 1.30 -6.34 10.59
CA THR A 44 1.08 -7.77 10.34
C THR A 44 2.24 -8.38 9.55
N THR A 45 2.09 -9.64 9.13
CA THR A 45 3.11 -10.34 8.34
C THR A 45 2.79 -10.32 6.84
N PRO A 46 3.81 -10.33 5.96
CA PRO A 46 3.60 -10.47 4.52
C PRO A 46 2.80 -11.73 4.14
N GLU A 47 2.97 -12.82 4.90
CA GLU A 47 2.24 -14.07 4.73
C GLU A 47 0.73 -13.90 4.98
N ASN A 48 0.34 -13.14 6.01
CA ASN A 48 -1.06 -12.82 6.27
C ASN A 48 -1.66 -11.98 5.13
N VAL A 49 -0.91 -10.98 4.64
CA VAL A 49 -1.33 -10.18 3.47
C VAL A 49 -1.55 -11.10 2.26
N LEU A 50 -0.62 -12.02 1.96
CA LEU A 50 -0.76 -12.97 0.87
C LEU A 50 -1.99 -13.88 1.03
N MET A 51 -2.25 -14.37 2.24
CA MET A 51 -3.44 -15.19 2.53
C MET A 51 -4.71 -14.41 2.21
N HIS A 52 -4.84 -13.16 2.68
CA HIS A 52 -6.01 -12.33 2.39
C HIS A 52 -6.16 -12.06 0.89
N LEU A 53 -5.07 -11.75 0.18
CA LEU A 53 -5.12 -11.57 -1.28
C LEU A 53 -5.61 -12.83 -1.98
N LYS A 54 -5.12 -14.01 -1.59
CA LYS A 54 -5.59 -15.29 -2.16
C LYS A 54 -7.09 -15.50 -1.94
N ASN A 55 -7.60 -15.21 -0.75
CA ASN A 55 -9.02 -15.33 -0.46
C ASN A 55 -9.84 -14.38 -1.35
N VAL A 56 -9.45 -13.11 -1.48
CA VAL A 56 -10.12 -12.15 -2.38
C VAL A 56 -10.16 -12.66 -3.83
N PHE A 57 -9.04 -13.17 -4.36
CA PHE A 57 -9.00 -13.73 -5.72
C PHE A 57 -9.86 -14.98 -5.90
N VAL A 58 -9.97 -15.83 -4.86
CA VAL A 58 -10.80 -17.04 -4.88
C VAL A 58 -12.28 -16.68 -4.79
N ASP A 59 -12.62 -15.71 -3.94
CA ASP A 59 -13.99 -15.27 -3.67
C ASP A 59 -14.56 -14.43 -4.83
N LYS A 60 -13.71 -13.96 -5.76
CA LYS A 60 -14.04 -13.20 -6.98
C LYS A 60 -14.79 -11.89 -6.73
N GLU A 61 -14.52 -11.22 -5.61
CA GLU A 61 -14.98 -9.84 -5.39
C GLU A 61 -14.01 -8.81 -5.99
#